data_AF-A0A942C2T8-F1
#
_entry.id   AF-A0A942C2T8-F1
#
_cell.length_a   1.000
_cell.length_b   1.000
_cell.length_c   1.000
_cell.angle_alpha   90.00
_cell.angle_beta   90.00
_cell.angle_gamma   90.00
#
_symmetry.space_group_name_H-M   'P 1'
#
loop_
_entity.id
_entity.type
_entity.pdbx_description
1 polymer ?
#
loop_
_entity_poly.entity_id
_entity_poly.type
_entity_poly.pdbx_seq_one_letter_code
_entity_poly.pdbx_strand_id
1 'polypeptide(L)'
;MDEALHDFLAIYNPTVQALRQKIPFLPLPTFTFEVWMAGLVLGIVLLLCLTPFAFHGAKWLKVPAKIFAVLMILTGAQHIIASFWLGRLMPGIYSSPLLIAASIYLLKANQKEGVR
;
A
#
# COMPACT_ATOMS: atom_id res chain seq x y z
N MET A 1 11.72 1.88 -3.96
CA MET A 1 13.16 1.82 -3.65
C MET A 1 13.53 2.49 -2.31
N ASP A 2 12.59 2.85 -1.43
CA ASP A 2 12.88 3.33 -0.06
C ASP A 2 12.80 2.19 0.99
N GLU A 3 11.85 1.27 0.83
CA GLU A 3 11.61 0.12 1.73
C GLU A 3 12.70 -0.94 1.73
N ALA A 4 13.31 -1.20 0.57
CA ALA A 4 14.47 -2.09 0.46
C ALA A 4 15.75 -1.46 1.05
N LEU A 5 15.82 -0.13 1.06
CA LEU A 5 17.01 0.60 1.52
C LEU A 5 17.11 0.67 3.05
N HIS A 6 15.97 0.62 3.75
CA HIS A 6 15.93 0.62 5.23
C HIS A 6 15.44 -0.71 5.82
N ASP A 7 15.57 -1.80 5.06
CA ASP A 7 15.35 -3.18 5.51
C ASP A 7 13.96 -3.44 6.13
N PHE A 8 12.91 -3.05 5.39
CA PHE A 8 11.52 -3.23 5.81
C PHE A 8 11.22 -4.68 6.25
N LEU A 9 11.77 -5.68 5.55
CA LEU A 9 11.51 -7.09 5.85
C LEU A 9 12.10 -7.57 7.17
N ALA A 10 13.25 -7.03 7.59
CA ALA A 10 13.83 -7.31 8.91
C ALA A 10 12.97 -6.76 10.07
N ILE A 11 12.10 -5.77 9.82
CA ILE A 11 11.15 -5.26 10.81
C ILE A 11 9.81 -5.98 10.70
N TYR A 12 9.31 -6.14 9.47
CA TYR A 12 7.99 -6.70 9.19
C TYR A 12 7.88 -8.18 9.59
N ASN A 13 8.82 -9.03 9.14
CA ASN A 13 8.72 -10.48 9.35
C ASN A 13 8.74 -10.87 10.85
N PRO A 14 9.65 -10.34 11.69
CA PRO A 14 9.63 -10.62 13.12
C PRO A 14 8.36 -10.10 13.82
N THR A 15 7.85 -8.93 13.40
CA THR A 15 6.61 -8.37 13.95
C THR A 15 5.40 -9.25 13.62
N VAL A 16 5.31 -9.74 12.39
CA VAL A 16 4.27 -10.70 11.97
C VAL A 16 4.34 -11.98 12.78
N GLN A 17 5.55 -12.52 12.99
CA GLN A 17 5.73 -13.72 13.80
C GLN A 17 5.31 -13.50 15.26
N ALA A 18 5.70 -12.38 15.86
CA ALA A 18 5.30 -12.01 17.23
C ALA A 18 3.78 -11.81 17.35
N LEU A 19 3.15 -11.21 16.33
CA LEU A 19 1.70 -11.01 16.33
C LEU A 19 0.94 -12.32 16.11
N ARG A 20 1.45 -13.24 15.28
CA ARG A 20 0.86 -14.57 15.06
C ARG A 20 0.86 -15.40 16.34
N GLN A 21 1.86 -15.25 17.20
CA GLN A 21 1.88 -15.89 18.53
C GLN A 21 0.77 -15.37 19.45
N LYS A 22 0.32 -14.13 19.28
CA LYS A 22 -0.73 -13.50 20.10
C LYS A 22 -2.12 -13.61 19.48
N ILE A 23 -2.20 -13.61 18.15
CA ILE A 23 -3.44 -13.57 17.36
C ILE A 23 -3.29 -14.56 16.19
N PRO A 24 -3.43 -15.87 16.44
CA PRO A 24 -3.12 -16.91 15.45
C PRO A 24 -4.12 -16.95 14.29
N PHE A 25 -5.32 -16.37 14.45
CA PHE A 25 -6.34 -16.34 13.40
C PHE A 25 -6.07 -15.28 12.33
N LEU A 26 -5.13 -14.36 12.54
CA LEU A 26 -4.81 -13.30 11.58
C LEU A 26 -3.78 -13.83 10.55
N PRO A 27 -4.17 -14.07 9.28
CA PRO A 27 -3.29 -14.64 8.29
C PRO A 27 -2.36 -13.57 7.71
N LEU A 28 -1.38 -13.13 8.50
CA LEU A 28 -0.33 -12.24 8.03
C LEU A 28 0.81 -13.07 7.40
N PRO A 29 1.10 -12.93 6.11
CA PRO A 29 2.21 -13.63 5.47
C PRO A 29 3.57 -13.07 5.92
N THR A 30 4.60 -13.91 5.88
CA THR A 30 6.02 -13.48 5.93
C THR A 30 6.58 -13.60 4.53
N PHE A 31 7.43 -12.66 4.11
CA PHE A 31 7.96 -12.64 2.76
C PHE A 31 9.48 -12.74 2.75
N THR A 32 10.03 -13.46 1.77
CA THR A 32 11.43 -13.31 1.38
C THR A 32 11.58 -12.05 0.52
N PHE A 33 12.79 -11.49 0.45
CA PHE A 33 13.06 -10.30 -0.35
C PHE A 33 12.64 -10.47 -1.81
N GLU A 34 12.96 -11.61 -2.42
CA GLU A 34 12.64 -11.92 -3.81
C GLU A 34 11.13 -11.97 -4.07
N VAL A 35 10.38 -12.67 -3.21
CA VAL A 35 8.91 -12.78 -3.33
C VAL A 35 8.24 -11.42 -3.14
N TRP A 36 8.70 -10.66 -2.15
CA TRP A 36 8.20 -9.31 -1.90
C TRP A 36 8.48 -8.38 -3.10
N MET A 37 9.71 -8.38 -3.61
CA MET A 37 10.10 -7.56 -4.76
C MET A 37 9.33 -7.96 -6.02
N ALA A 38 9.22 -9.27 -6.31
CA ALA A 38 8.46 -9.78 -7.45
C ALA A 38 6.98 -9.40 -7.35
N GLY A 39 6.38 -9.48 -6.16
CA GLY A 39 5.00 -9.06 -5.92
C GLY A 39 4.79 -7.57 -6.19
N LEU A 40 5.72 -6.71 -5.77
CA LEU A 40 5.66 -5.27 -6.05
C LEU A 40 5.78 -4.97 -7.55
N VAL A 41 6.74 -5.59 -8.24
CA VAL A 41 6.92 -5.43 -9.68
C VAL A 41 5.66 -5.87 -10.42
N LEU A 42 5.10 -7.03 -10.08
CA LEU A 42 3.87 -7.52 -10.69
C LEU A 42 2.69 -6.59 -10.43
N GLY A 43 2.57 -6.06 -9.21
CA GLY A 43 1.54 -5.07 -8.86
C GLY A 43 1.66 -3.80 -9.71
N ILE A 44 2.87 -3.28 -9.91
CA ILE A 44 3.11 -2.11 -10.77
C ILE A 44 2.73 -2.41 -12.23
N VAL A 45 3.15 -3.57 -12.77
CA VAL A 45 2.80 -3.98 -14.13
C VAL A 45 1.29 -4.08 -14.30
N LEU A 46 0.59 -4.69 -13.33
CA LEU A 46 -0.86 -4.78 -13.35
C LEU A 46 -1.53 -3.39 -13.37
N LEU A 47 -1.07 -2.46 -12.51
CA LEU A 47 -1.58 -1.09 -12.49
C LEU A 47 -1.34 -0.37 -13.83
N LEU A 48 -0.17 -0.58 -14.46
CA LEU A 48 0.13 -0.06 -15.79
C LEU A 48 -0.84 -0.64 -16.85
N CYS A 49 -1.11 -1.94 -16.81
CA CYS A 49 -2.10 -2.56 -17.71
C CYS A 49 -3.52 -2.03 -17.49
N LEU A 50 -3.88 -1.62 -16.28
CA LEU A 50 -5.19 -1.05 -15.95
C LEU A 50 -5.31 0.44 -16.31
N THR A 51 -4.19 1.13 -16.53
CA THR A 51 -4.13 2.56 -16.87
C THR A 51 -4.99 2.93 -18.09
N PRO A 52 -4.92 2.24 -19.25
CA PRO A 52 -5.78 2.59 -20.39
C PRO A 52 -7.27 2.46 -20.04
N PHE A 53 -7.68 1.41 -19.33
CA PHE A 53 -9.08 1.24 -18.92
C PHE A 53 -9.56 2.35 -17.97
N ALA A 54 -8.68 2.84 -17.10
CA ALA A 54 -8.96 3.98 -16.23
C ALA A 54 -9.17 5.27 -17.04
N PHE A 55 -8.34 5.54 -18.05
CA PHE A 55 -8.50 6.73 -18.92
C PHE A 55 -9.73 6.67 -19.82
N HIS A 56 -10.21 5.47 -20.16
CA HIS A 56 -11.45 5.28 -20.90
C HIS A 56 -12.70 5.34 -20.01
N GLY A 57 -12.57 5.66 -18.71
CA GLY A 57 -13.70 5.83 -17.80
C GLY A 57 -14.45 4.53 -17.48
N ALA A 58 -13.76 3.38 -17.50
CA ALA A 58 -14.39 2.09 -17.30
C ALA A 58 -15.02 1.99 -15.89
N LYS A 59 -16.36 2.00 -15.81
CA LYS A 59 -17.12 2.06 -14.55
C LYS A 59 -16.84 0.90 -13.59
N TRP A 60 -16.42 -0.26 -14.09
CA TRP A 60 -16.07 -1.42 -13.26
C TRP A 60 -14.80 -1.19 -12.42
N LEU A 61 -13.91 -0.29 -12.84
CA LEU A 61 -12.69 0.07 -12.09
C LEU A 61 -12.97 0.91 -10.84
N LYS A 62 -14.18 1.46 -10.69
CA LYS A 62 -14.49 2.35 -9.57
C LYS A 62 -14.37 1.65 -8.22
N VAL A 63 -14.85 0.40 -8.10
CA VAL A 63 -14.79 -0.37 -6.86
C VAL A 63 -13.34 -0.81 -6.54
N PRO A 64 -12.60 -1.45 -7.46
CA PRO A 64 -11.18 -1.77 -7.25
C PRO A 64 -10.33 -0.54 -6.90
N ALA A 65 -10.55 0.59 -7.56
CA ALA A 65 -9.80 1.83 -7.29
C ALA A 65 -10.08 2.39 -5.88
N LYS A 66 -11.32 2.30 -5.39
CA LYS A 66 -11.63 2.70 -4.00
C LYS A 66 -10.95 1.80 -2.99
N ILE A 67 -11.02 0.48 -3.17
CA ILE A 67 -10.36 -0.48 -2.28
C ILE A 67 -8.85 -0.21 -2.27
N PHE A 68 -8.24 -0.06 -3.45
CA PHE A 68 -6.83 0.26 -3.59
C PHE A 68 -6.45 1.57 -2.89
N ALA A 69 -7.23 2.65 -3.08
CA ALA A 69 -6.99 3.93 -2.43
C ALA A 69 -7.07 3.85 -0.89
N VAL A 70 -8.05 3.12 -0.36
CA VAL A 70 -8.18 2.91 1.10
C VAL A 70 -6.98 2.14 1.63
N LEU A 71 -6.56 1.07 0.95
CA LEU A 71 -5.38 0.29 1.34
C LEU A 71 -4.12 1.17 1.33
N MET A 72 -3.91 1.98 0.29
CA MET A 72 -2.76 2.88 0.20
C MET A 72 -2.76 3.95 1.31
N ILE A 73 -3.92 4.49 1.69
CA ILE A 73 -4.02 5.42 2.83
C ILE A 73 -3.63 4.71 4.14
N LEU A 74 -4.16 3.50 4.37
CA LEU A 74 -3.83 2.72 5.56
C LEU A 74 -2.34 2.36 5.61
N THR A 75 -1.74 2.00 4.47
CA THR A 75 -0.30 1.75 4.36
C THR A 75 0.50 3.00 4.68
N GLY A 76 0.20 4.15 4.05
CA GLY A 76 0.91 5.41 4.34
C GLY A 76 0.77 5.85 5.80
N ALA A 77 -0.43 5.71 6.39
CA ALA A 77 -0.67 6.01 7.79
C ALA A 77 0.14 5.08 8.72
N GLN A 78 0.26 3.78 8.38
CA GLN A 78 1.08 2.85 9.14
C GLN A 78 2.54 3.30 9.22
N HIS A 79 3.16 3.70 8.10
CA HIS A 79 4.55 4.17 8.11
C HIS A 79 4.73 5.41 8.99
N ILE A 80 3.77 6.34 8.98
CA ILE A 80 3.82 7.55 9.82
C ILE A 80 3.66 7.17 11.30
N ILE A 81 2.60 6.44 11.66
CA ILE A 81 2.30 6.06 13.04
C ILE A 81 3.42 5.23 13.64
N ALA A 82 3.89 4.21 12.90
CA ALA A 82 4.93 3.32 13.38
C ALA A 82 6.28 4.05 13.54
N SER A 83 6.57 5.07 12.75
CA SER A 83 7.77 5.90 12.95
C SER A 83 7.71 6.74 14.21
N PHE A 84 6.54 7.32 14.54
CA PHE A 84 6.33 8.01 15.81
C PHE A 84 6.44 7.06 17.00
N TRP A 85 5.94 5.83 16.87
CA TRP A 85 5.93 4.83 17.94
C TRP A 85 7.31 4.17 18.18
N LEU A 86 8.08 3.94 17.12
CA LEU A 86 9.42 3.33 17.19
C LEU A 86 10.53 4.36 17.49
N GLY A 87 10.23 5.67 17.46
CA GLY A 87 11.21 6.74 17.65
C GLY A 87 12.29 6.80 16.56
N ARG A 88 12.10 6.09 15.46
CA ARG A 88 12.98 6.05 14.28
C ARG A 88 12.14 6.15 13.01
N LEU A 89 12.64 6.86 12.01
CA LEU A 89 11.97 6.96 10.71
C LEU A 89 11.91 5.57 10.09
N MET A 90 10.71 5.05 9.86
CA MET A 90 10.54 3.81 9.12
C MET A 90 10.79 4.05 7.62
N PRO A 91 11.37 3.06 6.92
CA PRO A 91 11.30 3.01 5.45
C PRO A 91 9.90 3.38 4.96
N GLY A 92 9.77 4.31 4.02
CA GLY A 92 8.49 4.70 3.43
C GLY A 92 7.91 6.03 3.94
N ILE A 93 8.50 6.67 4.97
CA ILE A 93 7.98 7.94 5.51
C ILE A 93 7.95 9.06 4.47
N TYR A 94 8.94 9.14 3.59
CA TYR A 94 9.04 10.22 2.61
C TYR A 94 8.04 10.05 1.45
N SER A 95 7.74 8.80 1.09
CA SER A 95 6.72 8.49 0.08
C SER A 95 5.29 8.50 0.65
N SER A 96 5.11 8.38 1.96
CA SER A 96 3.79 8.26 2.60
C SER A 96 2.89 9.49 2.40
N PRO A 97 3.37 10.74 2.58
CA PRO A 97 2.56 11.93 2.29
C PRO A 97 2.10 12.00 0.83
N LEU A 98 2.97 11.63 -0.12
CA LEU A 98 2.64 11.62 -1.54
C LEU A 98 1.61 10.53 -1.86
N LEU A 99 1.76 9.33 -1.27
CA LEU A 99 0.84 8.21 -1.42
C LEU A 99 -0.56 8.56 -0.88
N ILE A 100 -0.62 9.21 0.28
CA ILE A 100 -1.87 9.70 0.88
C ILE A 100 -2.52 10.77 -0.01
N ALA A 101 -1.75 11.75 -0.48
CA ALA A 101 -2.27 12.80 -1.37
C ALA A 101 -2.82 12.23 -2.69
N ALA A 102 -2.11 11.29 -3.32
CA ALA A 102 -2.54 10.62 -4.54
C ALA A 102 -3.83 9.79 -4.32
N SER A 103 -3.92 9.11 -3.18
CA SER A 103 -5.11 8.31 -2.83
C SER A 103 -6.34 9.18 -2.57
N ILE A 104 -6.18 10.33 -1.88
CA ILE A 104 -7.26 11.31 -1.69
C ILE A 104 -7.73 11.88 -3.03
N TYR A 105 -6.79 12.20 -3.93
CA TYR A 105 -7.13 12.65 -5.27
C TYR A 105 -7.93 11.60 -6.05
N LEU A 106 -7.49 10.33 -6.01
CA LEU A 106 -8.18 9.23 -6.67
C LEU A 106 -9.62 9.06 -6.15
N LEU A 107 -9.85 9.14 -4.83
CA LEU A 107 -11.19 9.09 -4.25
C LEU A 107 -12.08 10.26 -4.71
N LYS A 108 -11.54 11.48 -4.75
CA LYS A 108 -12.27 12.66 -5.22
C LYS A 108 -12.60 12.60 -6.71
N ALA A 109 -11.68 12.12 -7.54
CA ALA A 109 -11.92 11.92 -8.97
C ALA A 109 -13.04 10.90 -9.21
N ASN A 110 -13.02 9.80 -8.45
CA ASN A 110 -14.02 8.73 -8.54
C ASN A 110 -15.43 9.19 -8.09
N GLN A 111 -15.53 10.19 -7.21
CA GLN A 111 -16.80 10.81 -6.81
C GLN A 111 -17.38 11.75 -7.88
N LYS A 112 -16.54 12.54 -8.57
CA LYS A 112 -16.99 13.50 -9.59
C LYS A 112 -17.61 12.83 -10.82
N GLU A 113 -17.21 11.62 -11.16
CA GLU A 113 -17.80 10.83 -12.25
C GLU A 113 -19.12 10.12 -11.88
N GLY A 114 -19.59 10.21 -10.64
CA GLY A 114 -20.89 9.68 -10.23
C GLY A 114 -22.04 10.71 -10.35
N VAL A 115 -21.71 11.97 -10.63
CA VAL A 115 -22.64 13.11 -10.68
C VAL A 115 -22.90 13.61 -12.12
N ARG A 116 -22.22 13.01 -13.11
CA ARG A 116 -22.50 13.18 -14.54
C ARG A 116 -23.18 11.93 -15.09
#